data_AF-A0A7X0GQ39-F1
#
_entry.id   AF-A0A7X0GQ39-F1
#
_cell.length_a   1.000
_cell.length_b   1.000
_cell.length_c   1.000
_cell.angle_alpha   90.00
_cell.angle_beta   90.00
_cell.angle_gamma   90.00
#
_symmetry.space_group_name_H-M   'P 1'
#
loop_
_entity.id
_entity.type
_entity.pdbx_description
1 polymer ?
#
loop_
_entity_poly.entity_id
_entity_poly.type
_entity_poly.pdbx_seq_one_letter_code
_entity_poly.pdbx_strand_id
1 'polypeptide(L)'
;MLGVISFDAARYGPASILTAISTAAQEAGYLVSSIALGTADRATVVEAVKRLSAEGADGVIAIAPQLWVGRALAETTDLGTDLVVLESALDDSTPLVTGDSRTGARKATEHLLALGHTTVWRMAGPAGWTSADHRLTSWRATLRAAGAAVPEPRRGLERRLRLRPGPPAGPATGGDGGVRLQRPDGAGPAARPARVGAVRPR
;
A
#
# COMPACT_ATOMS: atom_id res chain seq x y z
N MET A 1 9.69 8.39 -26.26
CA MET A 1 9.59 8.80 -24.83
C MET A 1 8.29 8.24 -24.26
N LEU A 2 8.20 8.02 -22.94
CA LEU A 2 6.95 7.62 -22.29
C LEU A 2 6.32 8.79 -21.53
N GLY A 3 5.02 8.97 -21.67
CA GLY A 3 4.23 9.91 -20.88
C GLY A 3 3.64 9.24 -19.66
N VAL A 4 3.61 9.93 -18.51
CA VAL A 4 2.94 9.43 -17.30
C VAL A 4 1.98 10.48 -16.75
N ILE A 5 0.72 10.10 -16.56
CA ILE A 5 -0.29 10.91 -15.88
C ILE A 5 -0.48 10.34 -14.48
N SER A 6 -0.24 11.13 -13.44
CA SER A 6 -0.43 10.69 -12.06
C SER A 6 -1.51 11.49 -11.35
N PHE A 7 -2.51 10.79 -10.82
CA PHE A 7 -3.51 11.38 -9.94
C PHE A 7 -3.07 11.25 -8.48
N ASP A 8 -3.33 12.29 -7.67
CA ASP A 8 -2.90 12.34 -6.26
C ASP A 8 -1.39 12.02 -6.07
N ALA A 9 -0.53 12.54 -6.98
CA ALA A 9 0.90 12.22 -7.05
C ALA A 9 1.69 12.46 -5.76
N ALA A 10 1.20 13.31 -4.85
CA ALA A 10 1.81 13.57 -3.55
C ALA A 10 1.65 12.42 -2.53
N ARG A 11 0.73 11.47 -2.78
CA ARG A 11 0.55 10.30 -1.91
C ARG A 11 1.60 9.24 -2.23
N TYR A 12 2.06 8.54 -1.20
CA TYR A 12 3.12 7.54 -1.31
C TYR A 12 2.85 6.47 -2.38
N GLY A 13 1.61 5.98 -2.49
CA GLY A 13 1.24 4.96 -3.48
C GLY A 13 1.55 5.41 -4.92
N PRO A 14 0.86 6.43 -5.44
CA PRO A 14 1.15 6.99 -6.76
C PRO A 14 2.61 7.41 -6.97
N ALA A 15 3.23 8.05 -5.97
CA ALA A 15 4.64 8.46 -6.05
C ALA A 15 5.58 7.26 -6.23
N SER A 16 5.38 6.18 -5.47
CA SER A 16 6.20 4.97 -5.57
C SER A 16 6.04 4.26 -6.91
N ILE A 17 4.83 4.26 -7.48
CA ILE A 17 4.56 3.71 -8.82
C ILE A 17 5.25 4.55 -9.89
N LEU A 18 5.15 5.88 -9.82
CA LEU A 18 5.85 6.77 -10.74
C LEU A 18 7.37 6.55 -10.70
N THR A 19 7.96 6.42 -9.50
CA THR A 19 9.38 6.09 -9.36
C THR A 19 9.71 4.76 -10.03
N ALA A 20 8.92 3.71 -9.79
CA ALA A 20 9.15 2.39 -10.38
C ALA A 20 9.04 2.41 -11.91
N ILE A 21 8.08 3.14 -12.47
CA ILE A 21 7.94 3.36 -13.92
C ILE A 21 9.17 4.06 -14.46
N SER A 22 9.61 5.15 -13.83
CA SER A 22 10.78 5.91 -14.28
C SER A 22 12.05 5.06 -14.25
N THR A 23 12.25 4.24 -13.22
CA THR A 23 13.39 3.31 -13.13
C THR A 23 13.35 2.28 -14.27
N ALA A 24 12.21 1.61 -14.47
CA ALA A 24 12.08 0.59 -15.51
C ALA A 24 12.22 1.19 -16.93
N ALA A 25 11.67 2.38 -17.16
CA ALA A 25 11.81 3.10 -18.42
C ALA A 25 13.27 3.45 -18.70
N GLN A 26 13.99 3.96 -17.70
CA GLN A 26 15.40 4.31 -17.81
C GLN A 26 16.26 3.08 -18.11
N GLU A 27 16.02 1.95 -17.44
CA GLU A 27 16.70 0.68 -17.70
C GLU A 27 16.47 0.17 -19.13
N ALA A 28 15.28 0.43 -19.69
CA ALA A 28 14.93 0.11 -21.06
C ALA A 28 15.35 1.19 -22.09
N GLY A 29 16.04 2.26 -21.68
CA GLY A 29 16.54 3.33 -22.56
C GLY A 29 15.49 4.39 -22.94
N TYR A 30 14.36 4.47 -22.24
CA TYR A 30 13.32 5.47 -22.46
C TYR A 30 13.42 6.64 -21.47
N LEU A 31 13.13 7.85 -21.97
CA LEU A 31 12.86 9.02 -21.13
C LEU A 31 11.39 9.03 -20.67
N VAL A 32 11.13 9.65 -19.51
CA VAL A 32 9.78 9.82 -18.94
C VAL A 32 9.44 11.29 -18.78
N SER A 33 8.31 11.72 -19.34
CA SER A 33 7.66 13.00 -19.05
C SER A 33 6.41 12.75 -18.22
N SER A 34 6.20 13.49 -17.13
CA SER A 34 5.09 13.25 -16.21
C SER A 34 4.24 14.49 -15.95
N ILE A 35 2.91 14.32 -15.96
CA ILE A 35 1.92 15.33 -15.59
C ILE A 35 1.16 14.86 -14.35
N ALA A 36 1.14 15.69 -13.31
CA ALA A 36 0.31 15.45 -12.13
C ALA A 36 -1.04 16.15 -12.29
N LEU A 37 -2.15 15.43 -12.10
CA LEU A 37 -3.51 15.95 -12.20
C LEU A 37 -4.25 15.83 -10.85
N GLY A 38 -5.07 16.82 -10.56
CA GLY A 38 -5.97 16.82 -9.39
C GLY A 38 -7.35 16.23 -9.67
N THR A 39 -7.80 16.26 -10.92
CA THR A 39 -9.12 15.80 -11.38
C THR A 39 -8.97 14.96 -12.64
N ALA A 40 -9.86 13.99 -12.83
CA ALA A 40 -9.89 13.12 -14.02
C ALA A 40 -11.11 13.36 -14.89
N ASP A 41 -11.56 14.60 -14.98
CA ASP A 41 -12.51 14.95 -16.03
C ASP A 41 -11.88 14.69 -17.40
N ARG A 42 -12.70 14.20 -18.33
CA ARG A 42 -12.25 13.76 -19.66
C ARG A 42 -11.46 14.84 -20.39
N ALA A 43 -11.87 16.11 -20.28
CA ALA A 43 -11.21 17.21 -20.96
C ALA A 43 -9.76 17.39 -20.46
N THR A 44 -9.55 17.39 -19.15
CA THR A 44 -8.21 17.51 -18.55
C THR A 44 -7.30 16.33 -18.90
N VAL A 45 -7.85 15.12 -18.92
CA VAL A 45 -7.11 13.92 -19.37
C VAL A 45 -6.70 14.05 -20.82
N VAL A 46 -7.66 14.33 -21.71
CA VAL A 46 -7.41 14.46 -23.15
C VAL A 46 -6.34 15.50 -23.42
N GLU A 47 -6.39 16.64 -22.72
CA GLU A 47 -5.38 17.69 -22.85
C GLU A 47 -4.01 17.24 -22.35
N ALA A 48 -3.95 16.53 -21.22
CA ALA A 48 -2.70 15.98 -20.70
C ALA A 48 -2.09 14.95 -21.67
N VAL A 49 -2.91 14.07 -22.25
CA VAL A 49 -2.45 13.11 -23.27
C VAL A 49 -1.96 13.86 -24.50
N LYS A 50 -2.74 14.79 -25.07
CA LYS A 50 -2.33 15.59 -26.23
C LYS A 50 -1.02 16.33 -25.99
N ARG A 51 -0.84 16.90 -24.80
CA ARG A 51 0.40 17.56 -24.43
C ARG A 51 1.58 16.59 -24.42
N LEU A 52 1.42 15.42 -23.81
CA LEU A 52 2.47 14.38 -23.80
C LEU A 52 2.78 13.89 -25.23
N SER A 53 1.76 13.68 -26.06
CA SER A 53 1.94 13.31 -27.48
C SER A 53 2.67 14.42 -28.25
N ALA A 54 2.36 15.69 -28.01
CA ALA A 54 3.05 16.83 -28.61
C ALA A 54 4.50 16.98 -28.13
N GLU A 55 4.81 16.52 -26.91
CA GLU A 55 6.18 16.40 -26.38
C GLU A 55 6.93 15.17 -26.95
N GLY A 56 6.28 14.33 -27.79
CA GLY A 56 6.88 13.15 -28.43
C GLY A 56 6.75 11.87 -27.61
N ALA A 57 5.73 11.75 -26.77
CA ALA A 57 5.41 10.50 -26.09
C ALA A 57 4.86 9.47 -27.09
N ASP A 58 5.47 8.29 -27.13
CA ASP A 58 5.04 7.16 -27.97
C ASP A 58 3.84 6.41 -27.34
N GLY A 59 3.62 6.62 -26.03
CA GLY A 59 2.55 6.02 -25.25
C GLY A 59 2.43 6.70 -23.89
N VAL A 60 1.26 6.55 -23.27
CA VAL A 60 0.91 7.17 -21.98
C VAL A 60 0.51 6.11 -20.96
N ILE A 61 1.03 6.27 -19.74
CA ILE A 61 0.69 5.46 -18.59
C ILE A 61 -0.07 6.33 -17.58
N ALA A 62 -1.28 5.94 -17.17
CA ALA A 62 -2.08 6.66 -16.20
C ALA A 62 -2.16 5.94 -14.85
N ILE A 63 -1.65 6.56 -13.78
CA ILE A 63 -1.71 6.07 -12.41
C ILE A 63 -3.01 6.57 -11.76
N ALA A 64 -4.06 5.73 -11.81
CA ALA A 64 -5.44 6.09 -11.49
C ALA A 64 -6.02 5.24 -10.35
N PRO A 65 -5.58 5.45 -9.09
CA PRO A 65 -5.99 4.59 -7.98
C PRO A 65 -7.49 4.67 -7.66
N GLN A 66 -8.15 5.77 -8.04
CA GLN A 66 -9.58 5.96 -7.87
C GLN A 66 -10.38 5.26 -8.98
N LEU A 67 -11.45 4.57 -8.61
CA LEU A 67 -12.29 3.84 -9.57
C LEU A 67 -12.92 4.75 -10.63
N TRP A 68 -13.41 5.93 -10.22
CA TRP A 68 -14.06 6.88 -11.14
C TRP A 68 -13.08 7.49 -12.14
N VAL A 69 -11.83 7.69 -11.74
CA VAL A 69 -10.75 8.19 -12.62
C VAL A 69 -10.49 7.18 -13.72
N GLY A 70 -10.29 5.91 -13.36
CA GLY A 70 -10.08 4.87 -14.36
C GLY A 70 -11.25 4.79 -15.34
N ARG A 71 -12.50 4.83 -14.86
CA ARG A 71 -13.68 4.77 -15.75
C ARG A 71 -13.70 5.92 -16.75
N ALA A 72 -13.44 7.14 -16.28
CA ALA A 72 -13.33 8.30 -17.17
C ALA A 72 -12.21 8.14 -18.22
N LEU A 73 -11.09 7.49 -17.85
CA LEU A 73 -10.01 7.17 -18.79
C LEU A 73 -10.43 6.13 -19.83
N ALA A 74 -11.10 5.05 -19.43
CA ALA A 74 -11.59 4.01 -20.35
C ALA A 74 -12.60 4.53 -21.38
N GLU A 75 -13.40 5.53 -21.00
CA GLU A 75 -14.32 6.23 -21.91
C GLU A 75 -13.60 7.15 -22.92
N THR A 76 -12.28 7.31 -22.80
CA THR A 76 -11.47 8.17 -23.67
C THR A 76 -10.81 7.32 -24.77
N THR A 77 -11.63 6.78 -25.67
CA THR A 77 -11.26 5.77 -26.68
C THR A 77 -10.57 6.30 -27.94
N ASP A 78 -10.33 7.62 -28.07
CA ASP A 78 -9.89 8.25 -29.33
C ASP A 78 -8.79 9.30 -29.13
N LEU A 79 -7.68 8.88 -28.51
CA LEU A 79 -6.55 9.76 -28.21
C LEU A 79 -5.43 9.71 -29.26
N GLY A 80 -5.49 8.77 -30.20
CA GLY A 80 -4.42 8.52 -31.17
C GLY A 80 -3.06 8.14 -30.54
N THR A 81 -3.04 7.81 -29.25
CA THR A 81 -1.86 7.44 -28.45
C THR A 81 -2.26 6.29 -27.53
N ASP A 82 -1.41 5.27 -27.44
CA ASP A 82 -1.67 4.11 -26.58
C ASP A 82 -1.71 4.51 -25.11
N LEU A 83 -2.78 4.11 -24.41
CA LEU A 83 -3.02 4.43 -23.01
C LEU A 83 -3.10 3.15 -22.17
N VAL A 84 -2.24 3.05 -21.16
CA VAL A 84 -2.26 1.97 -20.15
C VAL A 84 -2.67 2.55 -18.81
N VAL A 85 -3.61 1.93 -18.11
CA VAL A 85 -4.08 2.39 -16.80
C VAL A 85 -3.54 1.49 -15.69
N LEU A 86 -3.09 2.07 -14.58
CA LEU A 86 -2.68 1.36 -13.37
C LEU A 86 -3.63 1.61 -12.20
N GLU A 87 -3.73 0.59 -11.34
CA GLU A 87 -4.44 0.65 -10.05
C GLU A 87 -5.94 0.98 -10.12
N SER A 88 -6.57 0.71 -11.27
CA SER A 88 -8.02 0.86 -11.44
C SER A 88 -8.69 -0.47 -11.76
N ALA A 89 -9.95 -0.67 -11.36
CA ALA A 89 -10.74 -1.82 -11.81
C ALA A 89 -11.56 -1.40 -13.03
N LEU A 90 -10.96 -1.56 -14.21
CA LEU A 90 -11.62 -1.29 -15.49
C LEU A 90 -12.08 -2.59 -16.14
N ASP A 91 -12.98 -2.43 -17.12
CA ASP A 91 -13.40 -3.51 -18.00
C ASP A 91 -12.24 -4.01 -18.88
N ASP A 92 -12.42 -5.18 -19.49
CA ASP A 92 -11.39 -5.90 -20.25
C ASP A 92 -10.87 -5.15 -21.49
N SER A 93 -11.47 -4.00 -21.85
CA SER A 93 -11.10 -3.20 -23.03
C SER A 93 -9.86 -2.32 -22.84
N THR A 94 -9.42 -2.05 -21.61
CA THR A 94 -8.26 -1.19 -21.34
C THR A 94 -7.10 -2.00 -20.76
N PRO A 95 -5.88 -1.96 -21.33
CA PRO A 95 -4.71 -2.60 -20.73
C PRO A 95 -4.49 -2.11 -19.29
N LEU A 96 -4.54 -3.06 -18.35
CA LEU A 96 -4.54 -2.78 -16.91
C LEU A 96 -3.43 -3.53 -16.19
N VAL A 97 -2.72 -2.82 -15.32
CA VAL A 97 -1.80 -3.42 -14.33
C VAL A 97 -2.26 -3.03 -12.92
N THR A 98 -2.57 -4.01 -12.08
CA THR A 98 -2.93 -3.78 -10.67
C THR A 98 -2.33 -4.84 -9.76
N GLY A 99 -1.91 -4.44 -8.55
CA GLY A 99 -1.49 -5.40 -7.53
C GLY A 99 -2.68 -6.19 -6.94
N ASP A 100 -2.48 -7.47 -6.60
CA ASP A 100 -3.51 -8.29 -5.95
C ASP A 100 -3.73 -7.90 -4.48
N SER A 101 -4.39 -6.77 -4.30
CA SER A 101 -4.78 -6.20 -3.01
C SER A 101 -5.72 -7.12 -2.22
N ARG A 102 -6.46 -8.01 -2.88
CA ARG A 102 -7.38 -8.95 -2.22
C ARG A 102 -6.59 -10.08 -1.57
N THR A 103 -5.73 -10.76 -2.32
CA THR A 103 -4.88 -11.83 -1.79
C THR A 103 -3.91 -11.30 -0.75
N GLY A 104 -3.31 -10.12 -0.96
CA GLY A 104 -2.43 -9.50 0.03
C GLY A 104 -3.13 -9.27 1.37
N ALA A 105 -4.35 -8.71 1.35
CA ALA A 105 -5.14 -8.48 2.56
C ALA A 105 -5.55 -9.79 3.26
N ARG A 106 -5.92 -10.82 2.48
CA ARG A 106 -6.28 -12.13 3.03
C ARG A 106 -5.09 -12.76 3.74
N LYS A 107 -3.96 -12.91 3.05
CA LYS A 107 -2.73 -13.51 3.59
C LYS A 107 -2.25 -12.79 4.85
N ALA A 108 -2.26 -11.46 4.86
CA ALA A 108 -1.88 -10.68 6.03
C ALA A 108 -2.83 -10.92 7.22
N THR A 109 -4.14 -11.00 6.97
CA THR A 109 -5.15 -11.24 8.01
C THR A 109 -5.04 -12.66 8.57
N GLU A 110 -4.94 -13.67 7.69
CA GLU A 110 -4.74 -15.08 8.07
C GLU A 110 -3.48 -15.25 8.92
N HIS A 111 -2.38 -14.62 8.51
CA HIS A 111 -1.12 -14.69 9.25
C HIS A 111 -1.26 -14.13 10.67
N LEU A 112 -1.91 -12.97 10.83
CA LEU A 112 -2.13 -12.37 12.14
C LEU A 112 -3.05 -13.24 13.02
N LEU A 113 -4.11 -13.81 12.46
CA LEU A 113 -4.96 -14.75 13.19
C LEU A 113 -4.17 -16.00 13.62
N ALA A 114 -3.32 -16.54 12.75
CA ALA A 114 -2.47 -17.70 13.03
C ALA A 114 -1.46 -17.44 14.16
N LEU A 115 -1.03 -16.19 14.36
CA LEU A 115 -0.21 -15.79 15.50
C LEU A 115 -0.97 -15.75 16.84
N GLY A 116 -2.27 -16.05 16.85
CA GLY A 116 -3.11 -16.12 18.05
C GLY A 116 -3.90 -14.84 18.32
N HIS A 117 -3.93 -13.88 17.40
CA HIS A 117 -4.79 -12.70 17.54
C HIS A 117 -6.28 -13.11 17.42
N THR A 118 -7.09 -12.71 18.40
CA THR A 118 -8.54 -13.00 18.42
C THR A 118 -9.32 -12.21 17.35
N THR A 119 -8.77 -11.09 16.90
CA THR A 119 -9.27 -10.28 15.80
C THR A 119 -8.13 -9.41 15.25
N VAL A 120 -8.32 -8.90 14.04
CA VAL A 120 -7.35 -8.03 13.36
C VAL A 120 -8.03 -6.69 13.07
N TRP A 121 -7.46 -5.60 13.56
CA TRP A 121 -7.97 -4.26 13.25
C TRP A 121 -7.39 -3.72 11.96
N ARG A 122 -8.21 -3.02 11.19
CA ARG A 122 -7.81 -2.40 9.93
C ARG A 122 -7.84 -0.88 10.02
N MET A 123 -6.80 -0.27 9.47
CA MET A 123 -6.77 1.16 9.15
C MET A 123 -7.39 1.39 7.77
N ALA A 124 -8.37 2.28 7.68
CA ALA A 124 -9.00 2.66 6.43
C ALA A 124 -8.01 3.43 5.55
N GLY A 125 -7.95 3.08 4.26
CA GLY A 125 -7.28 3.86 3.24
C GLY A 125 -8.17 5.00 2.72
N PRO A 126 -7.66 5.78 1.74
CA PRO A 126 -8.44 6.83 1.10
C PRO A 126 -9.72 6.28 0.48
N ALA A 127 -10.83 7.01 0.59
CA ALA A 127 -12.11 6.59 0.03
C ALA A 127 -12.08 6.64 -1.51
N GLY A 128 -12.79 5.71 -2.15
CA GLY A 128 -12.89 5.64 -3.61
C GLY A 128 -11.68 5.00 -4.31
N TRP A 129 -10.67 4.56 -3.55
CA TRP A 129 -9.50 3.87 -4.09
C TRP A 129 -9.80 2.38 -4.22
N THR A 130 -9.62 1.85 -5.43
CA THR A 130 -9.91 0.44 -5.76
C THR A 130 -9.17 -0.52 -4.83
N SER A 131 -7.89 -0.28 -4.59
CA SER A 131 -7.05 -1.09 -3.70
C SER A 131 -7.48 -0.99 -2.23
N ALA A 132 -7.96 0.18 -1.78
CA ALA A 132 -8.48 0.36 -0.43
C ALA A 132 -9.78 -0.43 -0.20
N ASP A 133 -10.66 -0.47 -1.20
CA ASP A 133 -11.91 -1.23 -1.16
C ASP A 133 -11.67 -2.74 -1.25
N HIS A 134 -10.76 -3.18 -2.13
CA HIS A 134 -10.33 -4.57 -2.25
C HIS A 134 -9.78 -5.12 -0.93
N ARG A 135 -8.88 -4.36 -0.29
CA ARG A 135 -8.33 -4.71 1.03
C ARG A 135 -9.41 -4.69 2.12
N LEU A 136 -10.45 -3.85 2.02
CA LEU A 136 -11.55 -3.79 3.00
C LEU A 136 -12.38 -5.07 2.95
N THR A 137 -12.84 -5.39 1.75
CA THR A 137 -13.73 -6.51 1.50
C THR A 137 -13.02 -7.82 1.82
N SER A 138 -11.76 -7.97 1.41
CA SER A 138 -10.97 -9.18 1.68
C SER A 138 -10.69 -9.37 3.18
N TRP A 139 -10.31 -8.31 3.90
CA TRP A 139 -10.10 -8.39 5.36
C TRP A 139 -11.38 -8.78 6.11
N ARG A 140 -12.53 -8.15 5.78
CA ARG A 140 -13.83 -8.50 6.39
C ARG A 140 -14.21 -9.94 6.11
N ALA A 141 -14.05 -10.40 4.86
CA ALA A 141 -14.35 -11.77 4.47
C ALA A 141 -13.47 -12.78 5.22
N THR A 142 -12.18 -12.48 5.36
CA THR A 142 -11.21 -13.35 6.05
C THR A 142 -11.53 -13.49 7.54
N LEU A 143 -11.86 -12.39 8.22
CA LEU A 143 -12.28 -12.46 9.63
C LEU A 143 -13.56 -13.27 9.82
N ARG A 144 -14.56 -13.09 8.93
CA ARG A 144 -15.81 -13.87 8.98
C ARG A 144 -15.54 -15.36 8.76
N ALA A 145 -14.71 -15.71 7.79
CA ALA A 145 -14.35 -17.09 7.50
C ALA A 145 -13.64 -17.78 8.68
N ALA A 146 -12.86 -17.03 9.45
CA ALA A 146 -12.19 -17.51 10.65
C ALA A 146 -13.06 -17.48 11.92
N GLY A 147 -14.33 -17.04 11.82
CA GLY A 147 -15.19 -16.85 12.99
C GLY A 147 -14.75 -15.75 13.96
N ALA A 148 -13.84 -14.88 13.52
CA ALA A 148 -13.31 -13.78 14.34
C ALA A 148 -14.26 -12.57 14.33
N ALA A 149 -14.20 -11.77 15.39
CA ALA A 149 -14.96 -10.52 15.46
C ALA A 149 -14.54 -9.57 14.33
N VAL A 150 -15.49 -8.89 13.69
CA VAL A 150 -15.25 -7.93 12.61
C VAL A 150 -15.49 -6.51 13.13
N PRO A 151 -14.45 -5.80 13.61
CA PRO A 151 -14.61 -4.44 14.10
C PRO A 151 -14.89 -3.45 12.95
N GLU A 152 -15.28 -2.22 13.27
CA GLU A 152 -15.34 -1.16 12.26
C GLU A 152 -13.93 -0.65 11.89
N PRO A 153 -13.64 -0.37 10.60
CA PRO A 153 -12.35 0.17 10.18
C PRO A 153 -12.04 1.50 10.85
N ARG A 154 -10.82 1.66 11.37
CA ARG A 154 -10.37 2.91 12.00
C ARG A 154 -9.91 3.89 10.93
N ARG A 155 -10.42 5.13 10.99
CA ARG A 155 -9.96 6.25 10.13
C ARG A 155 -8.93 7.12 10.87
N GLY A 156 -8.02 7.76 10.14
CA GLY A 156 -7.32 8.96 10.64
C GLY A 156 -6.00 8.81 11.42
N LEU A 157 -5.23 7.73 11.26
CA LEU A 157 -3.90 7.62 11.90
C LEU A 157 -2.75 8.27 11.11
N GLU A 158 -3.04 8.93 9.99
CA GLU A 158 -2.04 9.53 9.08
C GLU A 158 -1.18 10.60 9.77
N ARG A 159 -1.61 11.12 10.94
CA ARG A 159 -0.84 12.07 11.77
C ARG A 159 -0.08 11.46 12.96
N ARG A 160 -0.10 10.13 13.16
CA ARG A 160 0.42 9.50 14.41
C ARG A 160 1.23 8.21 14.22
N LEU A 161 1.88 7.99 13.08
CA LEU A 161 2.96 6.99 13.00
C LEU A 161 4.28 7.60 13.45
N ARG A 162 4.43 7.86 14.75
CA ARG A 162 5.76 7.74 15.36
C ARG A 162 5.90 6.28 15.75
N LEU A 163 6.57 5.50 14.92
CA LEU A 163 7.15 4.25 15.39
C LEU A 163 8.04 4.63 16.57
N ARG A 164 7.64 4.29 17.80
CA ARG A 164 8.59 4.34 18.90
C ARG A 164 9.67 3.33 18.53
N PRO A 165 10.94 3.73 18.43
CA PRO A 165 12.00 2.74 18.32
C PRO A 165 11.85 1.78 19.50
N GLY A 166 11.88 0.48 19.22
CA GLY A 166 12.03 -0.51 20.27
C GLY A 166 13.29 -0.18 21.08
N PRO A 167 13.34 -0.51 22.38
CA PRO A 167 14.58 -0.37 23.13
C PRO A 167 15.70 -1.08 22.36
N PRO A 168 16.91 -0.49 22.27
CA PRO A 168 18.01 -1.09 21.53
C PRO A 168 18.21 -2.51 22.04
N ALA A 169 18.33 -3.47 21.10
CA ALA A 169 18.77 -4.81 21.43
C ALA A 169 20.09 -4.67 22.19
N GLY A 170 20.10 -5.13 23.44
CA GLY A 170 21.30 -5.11 24.27
C GLY A 170 22.44 -5.83 23.55
N PRO A 171 23.69 -5.39 23.74
CA PRO A 171 24.83 -5.96 23.02
C PRO A 171 24.95 -7.45 23.35
N ALA A 172 24.95 -8.27 22.29
CA ALA A 172 25.32 -9.67 22.36
C ALA A 172 26.77 -9.77 22.85
N THR A 173 26.95 -10.55 23.91
CA THR A 173 28.20 -10.78 24.63
C THR A 173 29.23 -11.45 23.74
N GLY A 174 30.47 -10.97 23.80
CA GLY A 174 31.64 -11.66 23.27
C GLY A 174 32.88 -11.32 24.09
N GLY A 175 33.47 -12.32 24.74
CA GLY A 175 34.91 -12.37 25.03
C GLY A 175 35.42 -11.84 26.36
N ASP A 176 35.52 -12.77 27.32
CA ASP A 176 36.68 -13.01 28.19
C ASP A 176 37.00 -12.17 29.44
N GLY A 177 37.24 -12.89 30.54
CA GLY A 177 38.02 -12.44 31.71
C GLY A 177 37.25 -11.99 32.96
N GLY A 178 37.11 -12.88 33.97
CA GLY A 178 37.06 -12.45 35.38
C GLY A 178 36.01 -13.08 36.29
N VAL A 179 36.46 -14.06 37.08
CA VAL A 179 35.80 -14.78 38.19
C VAL A 179 35.11 -13.87 39.23
N ARG A 180 33.87 -14.21 39.64
CA ARG A 180 33.54 -14.48 41.06
C ARG A 180 32.21 -15.22 41.30
N LEU A 181 32.31 -16.27 42.12
CA LEU A 181 31.27 -17.13 42.68
C LEU A 181 30.46 -16.43 43.77
N GLN A 182 29.14 -16.66 43.83
CA GLN A 182 28.46 -17.14 45.05
C GLN A 182 27.02 -17.64 44.74
N ARG A 183 26.77 -18.94 44.99
CA ARG A 183 25.48 -19.53 45.41
C ARG A 183 25.67 -19.98 46.88
N PRO A 184 24.65 -20.06 47.76
CA PRO A 184 23.40 -20.87 47.66
C PRO A 184 22.15 -20.05 48.10
N ASP A 185 20.87 -20.47 48.15
CA ASP A 185 20.07 -21.65 47.79
C ASP A 185 18.59 -21.18 47.78
N GLY A 186 17.71 -21.85 47.02
CA GLY A 186 16.25 -21.71 47.23
C GLY A 186 15.36 -21.72 45.98
N ALA A 187 15.08 -22.91 45.46
CA ALA A 187 13.83 -23.42 44.87
C ALA A 187 12.92 -22.55 43.95
N GLY A 188 12.64 -23.08 42.75
CA GLY A 188 11.27 -23.15 42.22
C GLY A 188 10.96 -22.35 40.94
N PRO A 189 10.42 -22.98 39.86
CA PRO A 189 10.24 -22.35 38.55
C PRO A 189 8.84 -21.75 38.38
N ALA A 190 8.73 -20.56 37.78
CA ALA A 190 7.45 -20.11 37.22
C ALA A 190 7.63 -18.98 36.20
N ALA A 191 7.02 -19.23 35.04
CA ALA A 191 6.62 -18.31 33.99
C ALA A 191 6.59 -16.81 34.35
N ARG A 192 7.13 -15.98 33.44
CA ARG A 192 6.74 -14.57 33.33
C ARG A 192 6.29 -14.24 31.90
N PRO A 193 5.06 -13.72 31.73
CA PRO A 193 4.53 -13.32 30.44
C PRO A 193 5.10 -11.96 30.00
N ALA A 194 5.34 -11.83 28.70
CA ALA A 194 5.65 -10.56 28.07
C ALA A 194 4.41 -9.64 28.12
N ARG A 195 4.57 -8.47 28.75
CA ARG A 195 3.59 -7.37 28.74
C ARG A 195 3.82 -6.51 27.50
N VAL A 196 2.78 -6.31 26.68
CA VAL A 196 2.70 -5.14 25.77
C VAL A 196 1.26 -4.59 25.73
N GLY A 197 1.13 -3.35 26.20
CA GLY A 197 0.15 -2.29 25.87
C GLY A 197 -1.30 -2.63 25.54
N ALA A 198 -2.17 -2.68 26.54
CA ALA A 198 -3.61 -2.47 26.36
C ALA A 198 -3.93 -0.96 26.42
N VAL A 199 -4.57 -0.41 25.38
CA VAL A 199 -5.25 0.89 25.46
C VAL A 199 -6.70 0.63 25.85
N ARG A 200 -7.09 1.02 27.06
CA ARG A 200 -8.50 1.03 27.51
C ARG A 200 -9.23 2.25 26.93
N PRO A 201 -10.51 2.13 26.53
CA PRO A 201 -11.33 3.26 26.11
C PRO A 201 -11.77 4.09 27.33
N ARG A 202 -11.95 5.40 27.14
CA ARG A 202 -12.75 6.27 28.01
C ARG A 202 -14.19 6.23 27.56
#